data_AF-A0A9D6LLE3-F1
#
_entry.id   AF-A0A9D6LLE3-F1
#
_cell.length_a   1.000
_cell.length_b   1.000
_cell.length_c   1.000
_cell.angle_alpha   90.00
_cell.angle_beta   90.00
_cell.angle_gamma   90.00
#
_symmetry.space_group_name_H-M   'P 1'
#
loop_
_entity.id
_entity.type
_entity.pdbx_description
1 polymer ?
#
loop_
_entity_poly.entity_id
_entity_poly.type
_entity_poly.pdbx_seq_one_letter_code
_entity_poly.pdbx_strand_id
1 'polypeptide(L)'
;MKNLSEVTPTLLNRLPHLAACWRGGEIDAAMFAAMYLLTWQMALHGPQFASRKSKLYPRPEIDEWFDLLTAAQPARSRERLLNGFERYQFRGVIGNISTVIVQWLRGAWPLIVHEDIPPPRSVLAWQARGTRTVTMLTDGARIHQPVLHKRNAYEFFMHDLEHAYKFFYAPALYAGQCAFFQKLEAAVDCGVFAKYLDDVGFKEKFYYLMSDMNTHPQHSRQYLRAILIEFYLRAAGEAMTAPLTVSAEQEIEDILHVATITPLEAPLMRAVSTHGDNNYAETLRDL
;
A
#
# COMPACT_ATOMS: atom_id res chain seq x y z
N MET A 1 34.21 -19.11 8.87
CA MET A 1 33.20 -18.53 7.94
C MET A 1 32.13 -19.58 7.73
N LYS A 2 30.89 -19.34 8.16
CA LYS A 2 29.77 -20.23 7.81
C LYS A 2 29.56 -20.17 6.30
N ASN A 3 29.19 -21.29 5.68
CA ASN A 3 28.91 -21.34 4.26
C ASN A 3 27.69 -20.43 3.98
N LEU A 4 27.89 -19.30 3.29
CA LEU A 4 26.86 -18.28 3.06
C LEU A 4 25.63 -18.85 2.30
N SER A 5 25.80 -19.97 1.58
CA SER A 5 24.72 -20.73 0.95
C SER A 5 23.72 -21.35 1.95
N GLU A 6 24.15 -21.69 3.16
CA GLU A 6 23.28 -22.22 4.23
C GLU A 6 22.60 -21.12 5.04
N VAL A 7 23.22 -19.93 5.12
CA VAL A 7 22.71 -18.80 5.91
C VAL A 7 21.44 -18.20 5.29
N THR A 8 21.33 -18.27 3.97
CA THR A 8 20.39 -17.46 3.18
C THR A 8 18.90 -17.80 3.45
N PRO A 9 18.45 -19.07 3.46
CA PRO A 9 17.06 -19.41 3.84
C PRO A 9 16.79 -19.24 5.35
N THR A 10 17.81 -19.40 6.20
CA THR A 10 17.65 -19.30 7.67
C THR A 10 17.38 -17.88 8.15
N LEU A 11 17.64 -16.87 7.32
CA LEU A 11 17.35 -15.46 7.65
C LEU A 11 15.85 -15.22 7.85
N LEU A 12 14.99 -15.86 7.05
CA LEU A 12 13.54 -15.69 7.17
C LEU A 12 12.99 -16.26 8.49
N ASN A 13 13.68 -17.23 9.10
CA ASN A 13 13.34 -17.74 10.43
C ASN A 13 13.51 -16.69 11.55
N ARG A 14 14.10 -15.53 11.24
CA ARG A 14 14.20 -14.39 12.17
C ARG A 14 12.96 -13.50 12.19
N LEU A 15 12.10 -13.56 11.17
CA LEU A 15 10.92 -12.70 11.10
C LEU A 15 9.99 -12.84 12.32
N PRO A 16 9.72 -14.04 12.87
CA PRO A 16 8.95 -14.17 14.11
C PRO A 16 9.58 -13.46 15.31
N HIS A 17 10.91 -13.48 15.41
CA HIS A 17 11.63 -12.80 16.49
C HIS A 17 11.55 -11.27 16.34
N LEU A 18 11.75 -10.75 15.13
CA LEU A 18 11.58 -9.32 14.85
C LEU A 18 10.15 -8.86 15.14
N ALA A 19 9.15 -9.66 14.79
CA ALA A 19 7.76 -9.41 15.12
C ALA A 19 7.53 -9.38 16.63
N ALA A 20 8.15 -10.30 17.39
CA ALA A 20 8.08 -10.31 18.85
C ALA A 20 8.69 -9.03 19.47
N CYS A 21 9.86 -8.59 18.99
CA CYS A 21 10.47 -7.33 19.43
C CYS A 21 9.57 -6.12 19.13
N TRP A 22 8.95 -6.08 17.95
CA TRP A 22 8.00 -5.02 17.59
C TRP A 22 6.77 -5.02 18.49
N ARG A 23 6.11 -6.17 18.68
CA ARG A 23 4.95 -6.31 19.56
C ARG A 23 5.30 -5.98 21.02
N GLY A 24 6.53 -6.27 21.45
CA GLY A 24 7.07 -5.92 22.76
C GLY A 24 7.46 -4.45 22.92
N GLY A 25 7.42 -3.66 21.84
CA GLY A 25 7.79 -2.24 21.86
C GLY A 25 9.30 -1.98 21.89
N GLU A 26 10.14 -3.00 21.72
CA GLU A 26 11.61 -2.86 21.66
C GLU A 26 12.05 -2.12 20.40
N ILE A 27 11.32 -2.32 19.30
CA ILE A 27 11.45 -1.58 18.05
C ILE A 27 10.07 -1.07 17.62
N ASP A 28 10.02 0.06 16.93
CA ASP A 28 8.76 0.56 16.38
C ASP A 28 8.45 -0.06 15.00
N ALA A 29 7.26 0.24 14.49
CA ALA A 29 6.77 -0.26 13.22
C ALA A 29 7.70 0.08 12.02
N ALA A 30 8.28 1.28 12.00
CA ALA A 30 9.16 1.72 10.93
C ALA A 30 10.48 0.92 10.92
N MET A 31 11.08 0.72 12.09
CA MET A 31 12.27 -0.12 12.24
C MET A 31 11.97 -1.57 11.86
N PHE A 32 10.83 -2.10 12.29
CA PHE A 32 10.40 -3.44 11.93
C PHE A 32 10.26 -3.60 10.41
N ALA A 33 9.59 -2.67 9.72
CA ALA A 33 9.46 -2.67 8.26
C ALA A 33 10.81 -2.62 7.53
N ALA A 34 11.73 -1.78 7.99
CA ALA A 34 13.07 -1.68 7.43
C ALA A 34 13.86 -2.99 7.59
N MET A 35 13.81 -3.60 8.78
CA MET A 35 14.47 -4.88 9.08
C MET A 35 13.83 -6.04 8.33
N TYR A 36 12.51 -6.04 8.15
CA TYR A 36 11.79 -7.02 7.34
C TYR A 36 12.24 -6.99 5.88
N LEU A 37 12.33 -5.80 5.28
CA LEU A 37 12.84 -5.63 3.92
C LEU A 37 14.27 -6.17 3.78
N LEU A 38 15.16 -5.82 4.72
CA LEU A 38 16.55 -6.27 4.71
C LEU A 38 16.68 -7.78 4.86
N THR A 39 15.88 -8.38 5.75
CA THR A 39 15.86 -9.83 5.96
C THR A 39 15.53 -10.54 4.65
N TRP A 40 14.48 -10.09 3.95
CA TRP A 40 14.10 -10.63 2.64
C TRP A 40 15.15 -10.37 1.56
N GLN A 41 15.70 -9.17 1.46
CA GLN A 41 16.71 -8.82 0.47
C GLN A 41 17.97 -9.69 0.61
N MET A 42 18.46 -9.88 1.83
CA MET A 42 19.60 -10.76 2.10
C MET A 42 19.25 -12.23 1.85
N ALA A 43 18.04 -12.68 2.21
CA ALA A 43 17.57 -14.04 1.94
C ALA A 43 17.36 -14.34 0.44
N LEU A 44 17.03 -13.35 -0.39
CA LEU A 44 16.81 -13.57 -1.83
C LEU A 44 18.07 -13.41 -2.66
N HIS A 45 19.01 -12.57 -2.22
CA HIS A 45 20.12 -12.11 -3.06
C HIS A 45 21.50 -12.32 -2.44
N GLY A 46 21.58 -12.80 -1.18
CA GLY A 46 22.84 -13.03 -0.49
C GLY A 46 23.73 -11.77 -0.51
N PRO A 47 25.03 -11.90 -0.79
CA PRO A 47 25.96 -10.76 -0.85
C PRO A 47 25.61 -9.69 -1.90
N GLN A 48 24.73 -9.98 -2.86
CA GLN A 48 24.33 -9.05 -3.93
C GLN A 48 23.01 -8.32 -3.63
N PHE A 49 22.57 -8.30 -2.37
CA PHE A 49 21.30 -7.69 -1.95
C PHE A 49 21.23 -6.16 -2.17
N ALA A 50 22.38 -5.48 -2.17
CA ALA A 50 22.42 -4.04 -2.36
C ALA A 50 23.67 -3.58 -3.11
N SER A 51 23.59 -2.36 -3.66
CA SER A 51 24.70 -1.65 -4.28
C SER A 51 24.79 -0.21 -3.74
N ARG A 52 25.99 0.36 -3.73
CA ARG A 52 26.21 1.75 -3.29
C ARG A 52 25.71 2.75 -4.35
N LYS A 53 24.98 3.79 -3.94
CA LYS A 53 24.56 4.88 -4.83
C LYS A 53 25.70 5.82 -5.22
N SER A 54 26.76 5.87 -4.41
CA SER A 54 27.96 6.66 -4.66
C SER A 54 29.22 5.83 -4.41
N LYS A 55 30.29 6.10 -5.17
CA LYS A 55 31.61 5.48 -4.97
C LYS A 55 32.26 5.86 -3.64
N LEU A 56 31.81 6.95 -3.00
CA LEU A 56 32.30 7.41 -1.70
C LEU A 56 31.80 6.56 -0.54
N TYR A 57 30.73 5.79 -0.72
CA TYR A 57 30.19 4.92 0.31
C TYR A 57 30.91 3.56 0.30
N PRO A 58 31.11 2.93 1.47
CA PRO A 58 31.64 1.58 1.53
C PRO A 58 30.71 0.60 0.79
N ARG A 59 31.23 -0.57 0.43
CA ARG A 59 30.38 -1.63 -0.13
C ARG A 59 29.47 -2.17 0.98
N PRO A 60 28.20 -2.49 0.68
CA PRO A 60 27.33 -3.12 1.67
C PRO A 60 27.81 -4.54 1.91
N GLU A 61 28.24 -4.85 3.13
CA GLU A 61 28.69 -6.19 3.53
C GLU A 61 27.60 -6.88 4.34
N ILE A 62 27.16 -8.07 3.90
CA ILE A 62 26.01 -8.78 4.48
C ILE A 62 26.16 -9.01 5.99
N ASP A 63 27.37 -9.29 6.47
CA ASP A 63 27.65 -9.54 7.88
C ASP A 63 27.38 -8.28 8.74
N GLU A 64 27.73 -7.08 8.26
CA GLU A 64 27.47 -5.82 8.99
C GLU A 64 25.97 -5.54 9.17
N TRP A 65 25.17 -5.93 8.17
CA TRP A 65 23.72 -5.81 8.20
C TRP A 65 23.07 -6.90 9.02
N PHE A 66 23.65 -8.09 9.03
CA PHE A 66 23.22 -9.17 9.93
C PHE A 66 23.44 -8.78 11.40
N ASP A 67 24.58 -8.17 11.71
CA ASP A 67 24.86 -7.63 13.05
C ASP A 67 23.84 -6.54 13.43
N LEU A 68 23.42 -5.71 12.46
CA LEU A 68 22.35 -4.72 12.69
C LEU A 68 21.02 -5.37 13.05
N LEU A 69 20.64 -6.48 12.39
CA LEU A 69 19.41 -7.21 12.68
C LEU A 69 19.41 -7.90 14.04
N THR A 70 20.57 -8.12 14.63
CA THR A 70 20.74 -8.84 15.91
C THR A 70 21.13 -7.94 17.07
N ALA A 71 21.42 -6.65 16.81
CA ALA A 71 21.84 -5.70 17.83
C ALA A 71 20.68 -5.20 18.70
N ALA A 72 20.83 -5.32 20.02
CA ALA A 72 19.88 -4.83 21.03
C ALA A 72 20.07 -3.32 21.35
N GLN A 73 20.17 -2.45 20.34
CA GLN A 73 20.33 -0.99 20.53
C GLN A 73 19.44 -0.18 19.58
N PRO A 74 18.16 0.07 19.93
CA PRO A 74 17.17 0.59 18.99
C PRO A 74 17.54 1.93 18.34
N ALA A 75 18.02 2.92 19.12
CA ALA A 75 18.36 4.24 18.60
C ALA A 75 19.51 4.18 17.57
N ARG A 76 20.58 3.45 17.89
CA ARG A 76 21.71 3.24 16.99
C ARG A 76 21.29 2.43 15.76
N SER A 77 20.40 1.46 15.93
CA SER A 77 19.86 0.68 14.82
C SER A 77 19.05 1.56 13.87
N ARG A 78 18.20 2.48 14.37
CA ARG A 78 17.48 3.44 13.52
C ARG A 78 18.40 4.30 12.67
N GLU A 79 19.43 4.89 13.28
CA GLU A 79 20.37 5.74 12.56
C GLU A 79 21.11 4.96 11.46
N ARG A 80 21.52 3.72 11.77
CA ARG A 80 22.16 2.83 10.78
C ARG A 80 21.20 2.46 9.65
N LEU A 81 19.94 2.16 9.96
CA LEU A 81 18.89 1.89 8.95
C LEU A 81 18.70 3.10 8.04
N LEU A 82 18.49 4.30 8.61
CA LEU A 82 18.33 5.54 7.83
C LEU A 82 19.50 5.77 6.86
N ASN A 83 20.73 5.78 7.39
CA ASN A 83 21.94 5.91 6.58
C ASN A 83 22.01 4.84 5.49
N GLY A 84 21.63 3.62 5.84
CA GLY A 84 21.61 2.49 4.92
C GLY A 84 20.69 2.72 3.73
N PHE A 85 19.40 2.99 3.97
CA PHE A 85 18.42 3.23 2.90
C PHE A 85 18.73 4.49 2.07
N GLU A 86 19.38 5.48 2.66
CA GLU A 86 19.84 6.67 1.93
C GLU A 86 21.02 6.38 1.01
N ARG A 87 21.99 5.57 1.44
CA ARG A 87 23.27 5.32 0.74
C ARG A 87 23.22 4.19 -0.28
N TYR A 88 22.31 3.23 -0.10
CA TYR A 88 22.29 2.00 -0.89
C TYR A 88 21.01 1.86 -1.73
N GLN A 89 21.16 1.17 -2.85
CA GLN A 89 20.09 0.74 -3.74
C GLN A 89 19.97 -0.78 -3.63
N PHE A 90 18.79 -1.25 -3.19
CA PHE A 90 18.50 -2.67 -3.01
C PHE A 90 18.11 -3.32 -4.34
N ARG A 91 18.46 -4.58 -4.52
CA ARG A 91 18.28 -5.29 -5.79
C ARG A 91 16.79 -5.54 -6.04
N GLY A 92 16.31 -5.13 -7.22
CA GLY A 92 14.91 -5.30 -7.60
C GLY A 92 13.92 -4.41 -6.83
N VAL A 93 14.40 -3.52 -5.96
CA VAL A 93 13.56 -2.58 -5.19
C VAL A 93 13.53 -1.25 -5.92
N ILE A 94 12.35 -0.76 -6.30
CA ILE A 94 12.22 0.59 -6.89
C ILE A 94 12.54 1.68 -5.85
N GLY A 95 13.08 2.82 -6.32
CA GLY A 95 13.54 3.89 -5.43
C GLY A 95 12.47 4.46 -4.49
N ASN A 96 11.21 4.46 -4.94
CA ASN A 96 10.05 4.93 -4.16
C ASN A 96 9.91 4.19 -2.83
N ILE A 97 10.17 2.89 -2.80
CA ILE A 97 10.06 2.05 -1.61
C ILE A 97 11.11 2.45 -0.56
N SER A 98 12.34 2.70 -0.99
CA SER A 98 13.39 3.22 -0.10
C SER A 98 13.01 4.59 0.47
N THR A 99 12.40 5.46 -0.35
CA THR A 99 11.87 6.76 0.12
C THR A 99 10.82 6.57 1.21
N VAL A 100 9.88 5.64 1.04
CA VAL A 100 8.84 5.34 2.04
C VAL A 100 9.47 4.92 3.36
N ILE A 101 10.40 3.95 3.33
CA ILE A 101 11.07 3.48 4.55
C ILE A 101 11.83 4.62 5.25
N VAL A 102 12.54 5.46 4.50
CA VAL A 102 13.24 6.62 5.08
C VAL A 102 12.28 7.61 5.73
N GLN A 103 11.18 7.97 5.05
CA GLN A 103 10.20 8.91 5.59
C GLN A 103 9.45 8.33 6.79
N TRP A 104 9.17 7.02 6.80
CA TRP A 104 8.56 6.35 7.93
C TRP A 104 9.52 6.28 9.13
N LEU A 105 10.80 5.95 8.91
CA LEU A 105 11.84 5.99 9.96
C LEU A 105 12.07 7.40 10.52
N ARG A 106 11.75 8.46 9.76
CA ARG A 106 11.77 9.84 10.24
C ARG A 106 10.49 10.26 10.97
N GLY A 107 9.46 9.40 10.98
CA GLY A 107 8.14 9.72 11.53
C GLY A 107 7.32 10.66 10.65
N ALA A 108 7.74 10.92 9.41
CA ALA A 108 7.05 11.82 8.51
C ALA A 108 5.82 11.17 7.85
N TRP A 109 5.89 9.87 7.53
CA TRP A 109 4.81 9.13 6.89
C TRP A 109 4.23 8.09 7.86
N PRO A 110 3.06 8.36 8.47
CA PRO A 110 2.48 7.50 9.50
C PRO A 110 1.81 6.28 8.88
N LEU A 111 2.58 5.19 8.76
CA LEU A 111 2.09 3.89 8.31
C LEU A 111 1.75 2.98 9.49
N ILE A 112 0.73 2.16 9.32
CA ILE A 112 0.24 1.19 10.31
C ILE A 112 0.60 -0.21 9.84
N VAL A 113 1.29 -0.98 10.68
CA VAL A 113 1.62 -2.38 10.39
C VAL A 113 0.47 -3.30 10.77
N HIS A 114 0.13 -4.22 9.87
CA HIS A 114 -0.79 -5.32 10.12
C HIS A 114 -0.13 -6.67 9.85
N GLU A 115 -0.52 -7.68 10.62
CA GLU A 115 -0.05 -9.06 10.44
C GLU A 115 -1.09 -9.96 9.78
N ASP A 116 -2.16 -9.34 9.30
CA ASP A 116 -3.30 -9.92 8.61
C ASP A 116 -3.76 -8.96 7.50
N ILE A 117 -4.62 -9.44 6.60
CA ILE A 117 -5.22 -8.59 5.58
C ILE A 117 -6.40 -7.86 6.22
N PRO A 118 -6.34 -6.53 6.37
CA PRO A 118 -7.39 -5.80 7.07
C PRO A 118 -8.70 -5.82 6.27
N PRO A 119 -9.85 -5.78 6.96
CA PRO A 119 -11.13 -5.70 6.28
C PRO A 119 -11.30 -4.34 5.58
N PRO A 120 -12.02 -4.27 4.44
CA PRO A 120 -12.16 -3.06 3.64
C PRO A 120 -12.64 -1.82 4.41
N ARG A 121 -13.55 -2.01 5.38
CA ARG A 121 -14.05 -0.90 6.20
C ARG A 121 -12.98 -0.27 7.06
N SER A 122 -12.06 -1.07 7.61
CA SER A 122 -10.93 -0.53 8.37
C SER A 122 -9.98 0.24 7.46
N VAL A 123 -9.70 -0.30 6.27
CA VAL A 123 -8.84 0.37 5.28
C VAL A 123 -9.43 1.71 4.86
N LEU A 124 -10.73 1.78 4.54
CA LEU A 124 -11.42 3.04 4.26
C LEU A 124 -11.23 4.06 5.39
N ALA A 125 -11.47 3.62 6.62
CA ALA A 125 -11.43 4.48 7.79
C ALA A 125 -10.01 5.04 8.07
N TRP A 126 -8.96 4.24 7.83
CA TRP A 126 -7.58 4.70 7.96
C TRP A 126 -7.19 5.69 6.85
N GLN A 127 -7.62 5.43 5.61
CA GLN A 127 -7.37 6.33 4.48
C GLN A 127 -8.04 7.69 4.67
N ALA A 128 -9.30 7.69 5.15
CA ALA A 128 -10.03 8.91 5.49
C ALA A 128 -9.31 9.75 6.55
N ARG A 129 -8.56 9.10 7.45
CA ARG A 129 -7.76 9.74 8.51
C ARG A 129 -6.33 10.08 8.07
N GLY A 130 -5.98 9.88 6.79
CA GLY A 130 -4.65 10.22 6.28
C GLY A 130 -3.56 9.21 6.63
N THR A 131 -3.94 7.95 6.89
CA THR A 131 -3.00 6.87 7.19
C THR A 131 -3.09 5.76 6.15
N ARG A 132 -2.02 4.96 6.04
CA ARG A 132 -1.96 3.80 5.14
C ARG A 132 -1.47 2.59 5.91
N THR A 133 -1.92 1.42 5.50
CA THR A 133 -1.50 0.15 6.08
C THR A 133 -0.38 -0.47 5.29
N VAL A 134 0.43 -1.25 5.99
CA VAL A 134 1.45 -2.12 5.40
C VAL A 134 1.30 -3.49 6.04
N THR A 135 1.07 -4.51 5.21
CA THR A 135 0.92 -5.89 5.68
C THR A 135 2.28 -6.57 5.77
N MET A 136 2.56 -7.16 6.92
CA MET A 136 3.82 -7.82 7.24
C MET A 136 3.55 -9.18 7.86
N LEU A 137 3.47 -10.22 7.03
CA LEU A 137 3.29 -11.59 7.50
C LEU A 137 4.64 -12.16 7.96
N THR A 138 4.66 -12.78 9.13
CA THR A 138 5.90 -13.25 9.77
C THR A 138 5.91 -14.75 10.06
N ASP A 139 4.77 -15.42 9.89
CA ASP A 139 4.63 -16.86 10.12
C ASP A 139 5.30 -17.70 9.01
N GLY A 140 6.15 -18.64 9.42
CA GLY A 140 7.18 -19.24 8.56
C GLY A 140 6.65 -19.91 7.29
N ALA A 141 5.59 -20.72 7.37
CA ALA A 141 5.01 -21.31 6.16
C ALA A 141 4.18 -20.28 5.38
N ARG A 142 3.47 -19.40 6.10
CA ARG A 142 2.56 -18.41 5.52
C ARG A 142 3.28 -17.38 4.66
N ILE A 143 4.50 -16.96 5.01
CA ILE A 143 5.21 -15.91 4.26
C ILE A 143 5.54 -16.29 2.81
N HIS A 144 5.61 -17.59 2.51
CA HIS A 144 5.90 -18.12 1.18
C HIS A 144 4.65 -18.37 0.33
N GLN A 145 3.47 -18.33 0.93
CA GLN A 145 2.20 -18.52 0.23
C GLN A 145 1.72 -17.22 -0.41
N PRO A 146 0.94 -17.30 -1.51
CA PRO A 146 0.31 -16.13 -2.10
C PRO A 146 -0.46 -15.26 -1.10
N VAL A 147 -0.46 -13.96 -1.35
CA VAL A 147 -1.23 -12.97 -0.61
C VAL A 147 -2.03 -12.17 -1.62
N LEU A 148 -3.34 -12.44 -1.70
CA LEU A 148 -4.19 -11.96 -2.80
C LEU A 148 -3.54 -12.33 -4.16
N HIS A 149 -3.30 -11.34 -5.02
CA HIS A 149 -2.68 -11.53 -6.34
C HIS A 149 -1.14 -11.46 -6.33
N LYS A 150 -0.50 -11.41 -5.16
CA LYS A 150 0.97 -11.36 -5.03
C LYS A 150 1.53 -12.74 -4.67
N ARG A 151 2.72 -13.06 -5.18
CA ARG A 151 3.29 -14.41 -5.08
C ARG A 151 3.60 -14.84 -3.65
N ASN A 152 3.92 -13.87 -2.78
CA ASN A 152 4.32 -14.10 -1.39
C ASN A 152 4.14 -12.83 -0.54
N ALA A 153 4.43 -12.93 0.76
CA ALA A 153 4.32 -11.81 1.69
C ALA A 153 5.29 -10.65 1.39
N TYR A 154 6.46 -10.91 0.82
CA TYR A 154 7.42 -9.86 0.49
C TYR A 154 6.92 -8.98 -0.65
N GLU A 155 6.39 -9.58 -1.71
CA GLU A 155 5.82 -8.82 -2.83
C GLU A 155 4.59 -8.03 -2.44
N PHE A 156 3.77 -8.57 -1.53
CA PHE A 156 2.63 -7.85 -1.00
C PHE A 156 3.06 -6.65 -0.14
N PHE A 157 4.04 -6.84 0.74
CA PHE A 157 4.66 -5.75 1.51
C PHE A 157 5.22 -4.64 0.60
N MET A 158 5.94 -5.01 -0.45
CA MET A 158 6.52 -4.06 -1.41
C MET A 158 5.43 -3.28 -2.17
N HIS A 159 4.34 -3.95 -2.53
CA HIS A 159 3.17 -3.34 -3.13
C HIS A 159 2.49 -2.33 -2.19
N ASP A 160 2.31 -2.67 -0.91
CA ASP A 160 1.75 -1.74 0.08
C ASP A 160 2.63 -0.48 0.24
N LEU A 161 3.97 -0.65 0.23
CA LEU A 161 4.90 0.49 0.26
C LEU A 161 4.82 1.36 -1.00
N GLU A 162 4.58 0.78 -2.17
CA GLU A 162 4.36 1.56 -3.38
C GLU A 162 3.10 2.43 -3.27
N HIS A 163 2.01 1.89 -2.71
CA HIS A 163 0.80 2.65 -2.44
C HIS A 163 1.03 3.75 -1.40
N ALA A 164 1.77 3.45 -0.33
CA ALA A 164 2.18 4.45 0.64
C ALA A 164 2.94 5.60 -0.03
N TYR A 165 3.86 5.30 -0.94
CA TYR A 165 4.57 6.34 -1.69
C TYR A 165 3.59 7.23 -2.45
N LYS A 166 2.74 6.63 -3.30
CA LYS A 166 1.75 7.36 -4.11
C LYS A 166 0.78 8.17 -3.24
N PHE A 167 0.53 7.74 -2.01
CA PHE A 167 -0.34 8.45 -1.08
C PHE A 167 0.32 9.70 -0.50
N PHE A 168 1.57 9.60 -0.03
CA PHE A 168 2.22 10.67 0.73
C PHE A 168 3.13 11.60 -0.10
N TYR A 169 3.61 11.18 -1.27
CA TYR A 169 4.66 11.93 -1.99
C TYR A 169 4.21 13.33 -2.45
N ALA A 170 2.93 13.52 -2.76
CA ALA A 170 2.38 14.77 -3.28
C ALA A 170 1.29 15.31 -2.33
N PRO A 171 1.56 16.39 -1.56
CA PRO A 171 0.64 16.90 -0.55
C PRO A 171 -0.77 17.24 -1.06
N ALA A 172 -0.89 17.77 -2.28
CA ALA A 172 -2.19 18.07 -2.87
C ALA A 172 -2.98 16.79 -3.21
N LEU A 173 -2.30 15.78 -3.71
CA LEU A 173 -2.93 14.48 -4.02
C LEU A 173 -3.29 13.72 -2.74
N TYR A 174 -2.43 13.78 -1.71
CA TYR A 174 -2.72 13.28 -0.37
C TYR A 174 -4.01 13.89 0.18
N ALA A 175 -4.13 15.22 0.16
CA ALA A 175 -5.32 15.92 0.65
C ALA A 175 -6.58 15.54 -0.14
N GLY A 176 -6.49 15.47 -1.47
CA GLY A 176 -7.60 15.05 -2.33
C GLY A 176 -8.07 13.63 -2.06
N GLN A 177 -7.16 12.70 -1.81
CA GLN A 177 -7.51 11.33 -1.44
C GLN A 177 -8.15 11.25 -0.06
N CYS A 178 -7.60 11.93 0.94
CA CYS A 178 -8.21 11.97 2.28
C CYS A 178 -9.64 12.50 2.19
N ALA A 179 -9.86 13.61 1.47
CA ALA A 179 -11.19 14.19 1.29
C ALA A 179 -12.17 13.25 0.57
N PHE A 180 -11.70 12.52 -0.46
CA PHE A 180 -12.50 11.49 -1.12
C PHE A 180 -12.92 10.38 -0.14
N PHE A 181 -11.96 9.80 0.59
CA PHE A 181 -12.25 8.69 1.50
C PHE A 181 -13.10 9.13 2.71
N GLN A 182 -12.97 10.38 3.17
CA GLN A 182 -13.85 10.95 4.20
C GLN A 182 -15.31 11.04 3.73
N LYS A 183 -15.55 11.54 2.51
CA LYS A 183 -16.90 11.57 1.94
C LYS A 183 -17.46 10.16 1.73
N LEU A 184 -16.63 9.23 1.27
CA LEU A 184 -17.04 7.84 1.09
C LEU A 184 -17.37 7.16 2.43
N GLU A 185 -16.53 7.34 3.46
CA GLU A 185 -16.78 6.84 4.82
C GLU A 185 -18.09 7.40 5.39
N ALA A 186 -18.30 8.72 5.29
CA ALA A 186 -19.53 9.36 5.74
C ALA A 186 -20.78 8.83 5.00
N ALA A 187 -20.70 8.63 3.68
CA ALA A 187 -21.80 8.08 2.90
C ALA A 187 -22.12 6.63 3.29
N VAL A 188 -21.10 5.80 3.57
CA VAL A 188 -21.28 4.44 4.10
C VAL A 188 -21.97 4.47 5.45
N ASP A 189 -21.50 5.31 6.38
CA ASP A 189 -22.07 5.39 7.74
C ASP A 189 -23.50 5.95 7.76
N CYS A 190 -23.84 6.83 6.81
CA CYS A 190 -25.22 7.31 6.60
C CYS A 190 -26.13 6.30 5.88
N GLY A 191 -25.62 5.12 5.50
CA GLY A 191 -26.41 4.08 4.85
C GLY A 191 -26.76 4.37 3.38
N VAL A 192 -26.06 5.31 2.72
CA VAL A 192 -26.28 5.65 1.29
C VAL A 192 -26.24 4.41 0.41
N PHE A 193 -25.34 3.47 0.76
CA PHE A 193 -25.13 2.26 -0.03
C PHE A 193 -25.97 1.05 0.42
N ALA A 194 -26.79 1.17 1.46
CA ALA A 194 -27.44 0.02 2.12
C ALA A 194 -28.24 -0.85 1.13
N LYS A 195 -29.00 -0.22 0.22
CA LYS A 195 -29.84 -0.93 -0.76
C LYS A 195 -29.05 -1.69 -1.83
N TYR A 196 -27.77 -1.40 -2.01
CA TYR A 196 -26.93 -2.04 -3.03
C TYR A 196 -26.17 -3.24 -2.46
N LEU A 197 -26.02 -3.33 -1.14
CA LEU A 197 -25.18 -4.35 -0.49
C LEU A 197 -25.80 -5.76 -0.50
N ASP A 198 -27.08 -5.88 -0.87
CA ASP A 198 -27.75 -7.17 -1.10
C ASP A 198 -27.38 -7.77 -2.47
N ASP A 199 -26.90 -6.96 -3.42
CA ASP A 199 -26.37 -7.43 -4.68
C ASP A 199 -24.90 -7.84 -4.53
N VAL A 200 -24.62 -9.15 -4.72
CA VAL A 200 -23.29 -9.73 -4.50
C VAL A 200 -22.22 -9.07 -5.37
N GLY A 201 -22.53 -8.82 -6.65
CA GLY A 201 -21.56 -8.24 -7.58
C GLY A 201 -21.21 -6.79 -7.24
N PHE A 202 -22.17 -5.99 -6.80
CA PHE A 202 -21.93 -4.64 -6.31
C PHE A 202 -21.13 -4.69 -5.00
N LYS A 203 -21.54 -5.53 -4.05
CA LYS A 203 -20.90 -5.65 -2.73
C LYS A 203 -19.40 -5.96 -2.85
N GLU A 204 -19.02 -6.93 -3.68
CA GLU A 204 -17.61 -7.29 -3.87
C GLU A 204 -16.79 -6.14 -4.46
N LYS A 205 -17.30 -5.48 -5.50
CA LYS A 205 -16.62 -4.34 -6.14
C LYS A 205 -16.58 -3.10 -5.23
N PHE A 206 -17.63 -2.89 -4.43
CA PHE A 206 -17.65 -1.81 -3.45
C PHE A 206 -16.65 -2.07 -2.32
N TYR A 207 -16.52 -3.30 -1.85
CA TYR A 207 -15.47 -3.68 -0.90
C TYR A 207 -14.08 -3.52 -1.51
N TYR A 208 -13.89 -3.84 -2.78
CA TYR A 208 -12.66 -3.52 -3.49
C TYR A 208 -12.36 -2.02 -3.44
N LEU A 209 -13.32 -1.16 -3.83
CA LEU A 209 -13.18 0.30 -3.79
C LEU A 209 -12.81 0.82 -2.39
N MET A 210 -13.44 0.30 -1.33
CA MET A 210 -13.15 0.70 0.06
C MET A 210 -11.71 0.35 0.47
N SER A 211 -11.19 -0.78 -0.04
CA SER A 211 -9.83 -1.25 0.21
C SER A 211 -8.79 -0.76 -0.79
N ASP A 212 -9.22 -0.14 -1.89
CA ASP A 212 -8.33 0.23 -2.99
C ASP A 212 -7.38 1.34 -2.54
N MET A 213 -6.09 1.05 -2.68
CA MET A 213 -5.02 1.99 -2.33
C MET A 213 -4.46 2.73 -3.55
N ASN A 214 -5.01 2.47 -4.74
CA ASN A 214 -4.67 3.18 -5.96
C ASN A 214 -5.24 4.60 -5.97
N THR A 215 -4.43 5.51 -6.49
CA THR A 215 -4.10 6.71 -5.72
C THR A 215 -4.54 8.00 -6.43
N HIS A 216 -5.65 7.97 -7.16
CA HIS A 216 -6.25 9.18 -7.75
C HIS A 216 -7.76 9.25 -7.52
N PRO A 217 -8.28 10.29 -6.83
CA PRO A 217 -9.71 10.41 -6.50
C PRO A 217 -10.65 10.30 -7.70
N GLN A 218 -10.23 10.82 -8.86
CA GLN A 218 -11.02 10.73 -10.09
C GLN A 218 -11.22 9.28 -10.56
N HIS A 219 -10.20 8.42 -10.42
CA HIS A 219 -10.31 7.02 -10.81
C HIS A 219 -11.27 6.28 -9.86
N SER A 220 -11.15 6.51 -8.54
CA SER A 220 -12.06 5.95 -7.55
C SER A 220 -13.50 6.41 -7.76
N ARG A 221 -13.73 7.68 -8.11
CA ARG A 221 -15.04 8.20 -8.48
C ARG A 221 -15.59 7.54 -9.75
N GLN A 222 -14.78 7.40 -10.78
CA GLN A 222 -15.17 6.74 -12.04
C GLN A 222 -15.50 5.26 -11.82
N TYR A 223 -14.72 4.59 -10.99
CA TYR A 223 -14.96 3.21 -10.59
C TYR A 223 -16.30 3.09 -9.84
N LEU A 224 -16.55 3.94 -8.84
CA LEU A 224 -17.84 3.98 -8.13
C LEU A 224 -19.02 4.19 -9.10
N ARG A 225 -18.88 5.10 -10.06
CA ARG A 225 -19.90 5.30 -11.09
C ARG A 225 -20.13 4.02 -11.89
N ALA A 226 -19.06 3.37 -12.36
CA ALA A 226 -19.14 2.17 -13.19
C ALA A 226 -19.87 1.03 -12.48
N ILE A 227 -19.58 0.79 -11.19
CA ILE A 227 -20.22 -0.28 -10.43
C ILE A 227 -21.70 0.02 -10.12
N LEU A 228 -22.07 1.29 -10.00
CA LEU A 228 -23.47 1.70 -9.89
C LEU A 228 -24.22 1.53 -11.21
N ILE A 229 -23.63 1.92 -12.34
CA ILE A 229 -24.20 1.69 -13.69
C ILE A 229 -24.49 0.21 -13.88
N GLU A 230 -23.51 -0.65 -13.59
CA GLU A 230 -23.63 -2.09 -13.71
C GLU A 230 -24.76 -2.66 -12.83
N PHE A 231 -24.88 -2.18 -11.58
CA PHE A 231 -25.96 -2.55 -10.69
C PHE A 231 -27.33 -2.25 -11.31
N TYR A 232 -27.55 -1.03 -11.82
CA TYR A 232 -28.86 -0.66 -12.38
C TYR A 232 -29.20 -1.43 -13.66
N LEU A 233 -28.22 -1.64 -14.54
CA LEU A 233 -28.43 -2.43 -15.75
C LEU A 233 -28.78 -3.88 -15.40
N ARG A 234 -28.07 -4.48 -14.44
CA ARG A 234 -28.36 -5.84 -13.98
C ARG A 234 -29.73 -5.96 -13.31
N ALA A 235 -30.09 -5.00 -12.45
CA ALA A 235 -31.39 -4.96 -11.80
C ALA A 235 -32.55 -4.83 -12.80
N ALA A 236 -32.33 -4.16 -13.93
CA ALA A 236 -33.29 -4.05 -15.01
C ALA A 236 -33.29 -5.25 -15.98
N GLY A 237 -32.34 -6.20 -15.84
CA GLY A 237 -32.18 -7.31 -16.79
C GLY A 237 -31.61 -6.88 -18.15
N GLU A 238 -30.96 -5.73 -18.21
CA GLU A 238 -30.46 -5.09 -19.43
C GLU A 238 -29.00 -5.48 -19.72
N ALA A 239 -28.61 -5.37 -21.00
CA ALA A 239 -27.22 -5.55 -21.41
C ALA A 239 -26.32 -4.42 -20.88
N MET A 240 -25.02 -4.69 -20.67
CA MET A 240 -24.05 -3.69 -20.19
C MET A 240 -23.85 -2.49 -21.14
N THR A 241 -24.31 -2.60 -22.38
CA THR A 241 -24.26 -1.54 -23.39
C THR A 241 -25.57 -0.77 -23.52
N ALA A 242 -26.61 -1.14 -22.78
CA ALA A 242 -27.89 -0.46 -22.82
C ALA A 242 -27.80 0.93 -22.15
N PRO A 243 -28.61 1.91 -22.61
CA PRO A 243 -28.70 3.19 -21.94
C PRO A 243 -29.36 3.02 -20.56
N LEU A 244 -28.95 3.85 -19.60
CA LEU A 244 -29.63 3.91 -18.31
C LEU A 244 -30.97 4.63 -18.43
N THR A 245 -31.89 4.31 -17.52
CA THR A 245 -33.09 5.13 -17.33
C THR A 245 -32.71 6.48 -16.72
N VAL A 246 -33.45 7.55 -17.04
CA VAL A 246 -33.22 8.89 -16.46
C VAL A 246 -33.22 8.87 -14.92
N SER A 247 -34.09 8.05 -14.31
CA SER A 247 -34.13 7.89 -12.85
C SER A 247 -32.86 7.26 -12.29
N ALA A 248 -32.31 6.25 -12.97
CA ALA A 248 -31.07 5.61 -12.54
C ALA A 248 -29.88 6.56 -12.71
N GLU A 249 -29.81 7.31 -13.82
CA GLU A 249 -28.77 8.32 -14.03
C GLU A 249 -28.78 9.39 -12.93
N GLN A 250 -29.96 9.93 -12.61
CA GLN A 250 -30.10 10.92 -11.55
C GLN A 250 -29.65 10.36 -10.20
N GLU A 251 -30.07 9.15 -9.85
CA GLU A 251 -29.70 8.54 -8.59
C GLU A 251 -28.19 8.26 -8.48
N ILE A 252 -27.54 7.88 -9.59
CA ILE A 252 -26.08 7.76 -9.63
C ILE A 252 -25.40 9.12 -9.38
N GLU A 253 -25.87 10.19 -10.01
CA GLU A 253 -25.28 11.53 -9.78
C GLU A 253 -25.47 12.00 -8.35
N ASP A 254 -26.64 11.77 -7.76
CA ASP A 254 -26.93 12.13 -6.37
C ASP A 254 -25.97 11.40 -5.41
N ILE A 255 -25.73 10.10 -5.64
CA ILE A 255 -24.77 9.31 -4.86
C ILE A 255 -23.35 9.83 -5.05
N LEU A 256 -22.92 10.09 -6.29
CA LEU A 256 -21.58 10.61 -6.55
C LEU A 256 -21.39 12.00 -5.92
N HIS A 257 -22.43 12.83 -5.89
CA HIS A 257 -22.39 14.14 -5.24
C HIS A 257 -22.16 14.03 -3.74
N VAL A 258 -22.86 13.11 -3.07
CA VAL A 258 -22.75 12.90 -1.61
C VAL A 258 -21.47 12.14 -1.23
N ALA A 259 -21.11 11.10 -1.98
CA ALA A 259 -20.04 10.18 -1.62
C ALA A 259 -18.66 10.57 -2.14
N THR A 260 -18.54 11.58 -3.03
CA THR A 260 -17.26 11.93 -3.65
C THR A 260 -17.01 13.44 -3.67
N ILE A 261 -15.74 13.82 -3.84
CA ILE A 261 -15.37 15.22 -4.05
C ILE A 261 -15.76 15.63 -5.47
N THR A 262 -16.36 16.81 -5.62
CA THR A 262 -16.61 17.35 -6.97
C THR A 262 -15.28 17.83 -7.57
N PRO A 263 -15.12 17.82 -8.90
CA PRO A 263 -13.92 18.35 -9.55
C PRO A 263 -13.60 19.80 -9.21
N LEU A 264 -14.59 20.58 -8.75
CA LEU A 264 -14.45 21.97 -8.33
C LEU A 264 -13.94 22.10 -6.88
N GLU A 265 -14.17 21.11 -6.04
CA GLU A 265 -13.70 21.06 -4.64
C GLU A 265 -12.25 20.58 -4.52
N ALA A 266 -11.67 20.01 -5.58
CA ALA A 266 -10.29 19.55 -5.61
C ALA A 266 -9.33 20.75 -5.76
N PRO A 267 -8.50 21.09 -4.76
CA PRO A 267 -7.56 22.20 -4.86
C PRO A 267 -6.54 21.90 -5.97
N LEU A 268 -6.58 22.67 -7.06
CA LEU A 268 -5.57 22.68 -8.13
C LEU A 268 -5.19 21.30 -8.73
N MET A 269 -6.17 20.50 -9.14
CA MET A 269 -5.91 19.32 -10.00
C MET A 269 -5.49 19.68 -11.44
N ARG A 270 -5.44 20.96 -11.82
CA ARG A 270 -5.09 21.39 -13.20
C ARG A 270 -3.58 21.42 -13.49
N ALA A 271 -2.71 21.24 -12.51
CA ALA A 271 -1.25 21.43 -12.69
C ALA A 271 -0.43 20.15 -12.92
N VAL A 272 -0.98 18.95 -12.70
CA VAL A 272 -0.19 17.69 -12.70
C VAL A 272 -0.37 16.86 -13.99
N SER A 273 -1.35 17.19 -14.84
CA SER A 273 -1.67 16.41 -16.06
C SER A 273 -0.71 16.61 -17.23
N THR A 274 0.41 17.34 -17.10
CA THR A 274 1.31 17.65 -18.22
C THR A 274 2.58 16.79 -18.29
N HIS A 275 2.78 15.83 -17.40
CA HIS A 275 3.86 14.85 -17.54
C HIS A 275 3.26 13.46 -17.73
N GLY A 276 3.34 12.96 -18.96
CA GLY A 276 2.78 11.69 -19.37
C GLY A 276 3.45 10.52 -18.67
N ASP A 277 2.77 9.97 -17.67
CA ASP A 277 3.03 8.62 -17.18
C ASP A 277 2.19 7.63 -18.01
N ASN A 278 2.78 7.18 -19.12
CA ASN A 278 2.23 6.15 -20.01
C ASN A 278 2.23 4.73 -19.40
N ASN A 279 2.43 4.57 -18.09
CA ASN A 279 2.48 3.25 -17.43
C ASN A 279 1.16 2.78 -16.80
N TYR A 280 0.08 3.57 -16.87
CA TYR A 280 -1.20 3.18 -16.26
C TYR A 280 -2.03 2.17 -17.09
N ALA A 281 -1.67 1.94 -18.36
CA ALA A 281 -2.40 1.01 -19.22
C ALA A 281 -2.16 -0.49 -18.91
N GLU A 282 -1.13 -0.83 -18.13
CA GLU A 282 -0.85 -2.23 -17.77
C GLU A 282 -1.60 -2.71 -16.52
N THR A 283 -2.06 -1.81 -15.65
CA THR A 283 -2.78 -2.19 -14.41
C THR A 283 -4.24 -2.63 -14.66
N LEU A 284 -4.77 -2.39 -15.87
CA LEU A 284 -6.10 -2.83 -16.29
C LEU A 284 -6.07 -4.16 -17.08
N ARG A 285 -4.89 -4.75 -17.34
CA ARG A 285 -4.79 -6.06 -18.04
C ARG A 285 -4.83 -7.27 -17.10
N ASP A 286 -4.71 -7.04 -15.79
CA ASP A 286 -4.80 -8.06 -14.75
C ASP A 286 -6.09 -7.94 -13.90
N LEU A 287 -7.11 -7.25 -14.43
CA LEU A 287 -8.50 -7.24 -13.92
C LEU A 287 -9.40 -8.06 -14.85
#